data_AF-A0A965VBE5-F1
#
_entry.id   AF-A0A965VBE5-F1
#
_cell.length_a   1.000
_cell.length_b   1.000
_cell.length_c   1.000
_cell.angle_alpha   90.00
_cell.angle_beta   90.00
_cell.angle_gamma   90.00
#
_symmetry.space_group_name_H-M   'P 1'
#
loop_
_entity.id
_entity.type
_entity.pdbx_description
1 polymer ?
#
loop_
_entity_poly.entity_id
_entity_poly.type
_entity_poly.pdbx_seq_one_letter_code
_entity_poly.pdbx_strand_id
1 'polypeptide(L)'
;MLEKVKLEKILFLDIETVPQTYAYEDLDEKTKELFNQKNRFAQNDEKSYEMLYNEKGGILAEFGKIICISVGFVQENSLGRTMRLKSFAHDDEETLLKQFKSLIEARDYLLCGHNSKEFDIPYICRRMLVNGISLPPSLDIAGKKPWEINHLDTMDLWKFGDY
;
A
#
# COMPACT_ATOMS: atom_id res chain seq x y z
N MET A 1 -13.57 -2.41 -21.60
CA MET A 1 -12.65 -1.52 -20.83
C MET A 1 -11.24 -2.08 -20.84
N LEU A 2 -11.02 -3.31 -20.36
CA LEU A 2 -9.70 -3.95 -20.29
C LEU A 2 -9.02 -4.16 -21.66
N GLU A 3 -9.75 -4.44 -22.73
CA GLU A 3 -9.20 -4.60 -24.08
C GLU A 3 -8.49 -3.34 -24.62
N LYS A 4 -8.76 -2.16 -24.04
CA LYS A 4 -8.12 -0.90 -24.42
C LYS A 4 -6.89 -0.58 -23.55
N VAL A 5 -6.67 -1.33 -22.48
CA VAL A 5 -5.53 -1.14 -21.57
C VAL A 5 -4.37 -1.98 -22.06
N LYS A 6 -3.25 -1.32 -22.38
CA LYS A 6 -2.00 -1.99 -22.72
C LYS A 6 -1.38 -2.60 -21.46
N LEU A 7 -1.17 -3.92 -21.44
CA LEU A 7 -0.59 -4.62 -20.28
C LEU A 7 0.79 -4.07 -19.89
N GLU A 8 1.55 -3.57 -20.86
CA GLU A 8 2.89 -3.00 -20.67
C GLU A 8 2.86 -1.65 -19.92
N LYS A 9 1.68 -1.04 -19.80
CA LYS A 9 1.46 0.17 -18.97
C LYS A 9 1.04 -0.16 -17.55
N ILE A 10 0.66 -1.40 -17.27
CA ILE A 10 0.19 -1.80 -15.94
C ILE A 10 1.41 -2.17 -15.08
N LEU A 11 1.47 -1.55 -13.89
CA LEU A 11 2.36 -1.96 -12.83
C LEU A 11 1.53 -2.66 -11.76
N PHE A 12 1.62 -3.99 -11.73
CA PHE A 12 1.01 -4.80 -10.69
C PHE A 12 1.78 -4.57 -9.40
N LEU A 13 1.09 -4.37 -8.28
CA LEU A 13 1.64 -3.91 -7.02
C LEU A 13 1.03 -4.71 -5.86
N ASP A 14 1.88 -5.01 -4.88
CA ASP A 14 1.52 -5.60 -3.60
C ASP A 14 2.53 -5.14 -2.52
N ILE A 15 2.08 -4.99 -1.27
CA ILE A 15 2.93 -4.56 -0.15
C ILE A 15 2.91 -5.53 1.02
N GLU A 16 4.04 -5.62 1.71
CA GLU A 16 4.15 -6.34 2.99
C GLU A 16 4.44 -5.35 4.11
N THR A 17 3.69 -5.50 5.20
CA THR A 17 3.71 -4.56 6.33
C THR A 17 3.91 -5.29 7.65
N VAL A 18 4.52 -4.60 8.59
CA VAL A 18 4.70 -5.08 9.97
C VAL A 18 4.38 -3.95 10.95
N PRO A 19 4.07 -4.26 12.21
CA PRO A 19 4.02 -3.24 13.26
C PRO A 19 5.34 -2.46 13.36
N GLN A 20 5.29 -1.18 13.72
CA GLN A 20 6.49 -0.35 13.87
C GLN A 20 7.41 -0.81 15.02
N THR A 21 6.80 -1.32 16.11
CA THR A 21 7.47 -2.04 17.21
C THR A 21 6.86 -3.43 17.29
N TYR A 22 7.66 -4.44 17.65
CA TYR A 22 7.16 -5.82 17.67
C TYR A 22 6.03 -6.00 18.69
N ALA A 23 6.25 -5.49 19.91
CA ALA A 23 5.30 -5.60 21.00
C ALA A 23 4.62 -4.25 21.30
N TYR A 24 3.43 -4.32 21.89
CA TYR A 24 2.64 -3.14 22.26
C TYR A 24 3.32 -2.35 23.39
N GLU A 25 3.96 -3.05 24.33
CA GLU A 25 4.70 -2.46 25.45
C GLU A 25 5.91 -1.63 25.00
N ASP A 26 6.47 -1.92 23.83
CA ASP A 26 7.62 -1.21 23.26
C ASP A 26 7.22 0.10 22.56
N LEU A 27 5.93 0.34 22.33
CA LEU A 27 5.45 1.61 21.78
C LEU A 27 5.78 2.77 22.74
N ASP A 28 6.12 3.91 22.17
CA ASP A 28 6.21 5.14 22.94
C ASP A 28 4.82 5.55 23.48
N GLU A 29 4.81 6.30 24.57
CA GLU A 29 3.59 6.68 25.29
C GLU A 29 2.57 7.38 24.39
N LYS A 30 3.04 8.23 23.47
CA LYS A 30 2.12 8.97 22.59
C LYS A 30 1.47 8.05 21.59
N THR A 31 2.25 7.12 21.01
CA THR A 31 1.70 6.19 20.04
C THR A 31 0.76 5.16 20.68
N LYS A 32 1.04 4.71 21.91
CA LYS A 32 0.09 3.89 22.70
C LYS A 32 -1.23 4.62 22.89
N GLU A 33 -1.19 5.88 23.33
CA GLU A 33 -2.39 6.71 23.54
C GLU A 33 -3.24 6.79 22.26
N LEU A 34 -2.61 7.10 21.12
CA LEU A 34 -3.28 7.23 19.83
C LEU A 34 -3.85 5.89 19.33
N PHE A 35 -3.10 4.79 19.51
CA PHE A 35 -3.56 3.45 19.17
C PHE A 35 -4.82 3.08 19.95
N ASN A 36 -4.80 3.31 21.26
CA ASN A 36 -5.92 3.02 22.14
C ASN A 36 -7.14 3.87 21.77
N GLN A 37 -6.94 5.17 21.54
CA GLN A 37 -8.02 6.08 21.16
C GLN A 37 -8.69 5.65 19.85
N LYS A 38 -7.90 5.24 18.85
CA LYS A 38 -8.40 4.76 17.55
C LYS A 38 -9.14 3.43 17.66
N ASN A 39 -8.69 2.55 18.54
CA ASN A 39 -9.25 1.20 18.71
C ASN A 39 -10.21 1.03 19.90
N ARG A 40 -10.56 2.12 20.59
CA ARG A 40 -11.38 2.10 21.82
C ARG A 40 -12.69 1.31 21.72
N PHE A 41 -13.31 1.28 20.54
CA PHE A 41 -14.57 0.56 20.32
C PHE A 41 -14.39 -0.93 20.03
N ALA A 42 -13.17 -1.33 19.62
CA ALA A 42 -12.81 -2.73 19.42
C ALA A 42 -12.29 -3.39 20.70
N GLN A 43 -11.95 -2.59 21.72
CA GLN A 43 -11.49 -3.06 23.01
C GLN A 43 -12.67 -3.45 23.88
N ASN A 44 -12.54 -4.60 24.54
CA ASN A 44 -13.50 -5.09 25.54
C ASN A 44 -12.76 -6.03 26.53
N ASP A 45 -13.49 -6.62 27.46
CA ASP A 45 -12.92 -7.50 28.50
C ASP A 45 -12.21 -8.74 27.93
N GLU A 46 -12.62 -9.21 26.75
CA GLU A 46 -12.00 -10.35 26.06
C GLU A 46 -10.84 -9.95 25.16
N LYS A 47 -10.74 -8.65 24.81
CA LYS A 47 -9.81 -8.16 23.80
C LYS A 47 -9.07 -6.92 24.29
N SER A 48 -7.87 -7.16 24.82
CA SER A 48 -6.98 -6.09 25.30
C SER A 48 -6.39 -5.25 24.15
N TYR A 49 -5.85 -4.08 24.46
CA TYR A 49 -5.15 -3.25 23.47
C TYR A 49 -3.90 -3.93 22.91
N GLU A 50 -3.20 -4.74 23.71
CA GLU A 50 -2.08 -5.55 23.25
C GLU A 50 -2.52 -6.59 22.21
N MET A 51 -3.63 -7.31 22.46
CA MET A 51 -4.20 -8.24 21.49
C MET A 51 -4.63 -7.52 20.20
N LEU A 52 -5.27 -6.35 20.34
CA LEU A 52 -5.62 -5.52 19.18
C LEU A 52 -4.40 -5.04 18.42
N TYR A 53 -3.30 -4.72 19.09
CA TYR A 53 -2.06 -4.31 18.46
C TYR A 53 -1.43 -5.46 17.68
N ASN A 54 -1.40 -6.66 18.24
CA ASN A 54 -0.91 -7.85 17.52
C ASN A 54 -1.72 -8.14 16.25
N GLU A 55 -3.02 -7.85 16.25
CA GLU A 55 -3.86 -8.03 15.06
C GLU A 55 -3.77 -6.88 14.06
N LYS A 56 -3.65 -5.62 14.54
CA LYS A 56 -3.87 -4.42 13.72
C LYS A 56 -2.64 -3.55 13.52
N GLY A 57 -1.56 -3.78 14.27
CA GLY A 57 -0.35 -2.97 14.27
C GLY A 57 0.27 -2.88 12.88
N GLY A 58 0.32 -3.98 12.15
CA GLY A 58 0.75 -3.98 10.74
C GLY A 58 -0.29 -3.43 9.77
N ILE A 59 -1.59 -3.61 10.05
CA ILE A 59 -2.70 -3.25 9.15
C ILE A 59 -2.97 -1.74 9.14
N LEU A 60 -2.76 -1.06 10.27
CA LEU A 60 -2.98 0.37 10.39
C LEU A 60 -1.70 1.13 10.07
N ALA A 61 -1.68 1.85 8.94
CA ALA A 61 -0.51 2.58 8.46
C ALA A 61 0.08 3.61 9.44
N GLU A 62 -0.71 4.10 10.41
CA GLU A 62 -0.21 5.01 11.45
C GLU A 62 0.65 4.28 12.50
N PHE A 63 0.55 2.95 12.60
CA PHE A 63 1.20 2.13 13.63
C PHE A 63 2.07 1.00 13.07
N GLY A 64 2.05 0.82 11.75
CA GLY A 64 2.88 -0.13 11.03
C GLY A 64 3.89 0.57 10.11
N LYS A 65 4.67 -0.24 9.43
CA LYS A 65 5.66 0.16 8.41
C LYS A 65 5.67 -0.84 7.27
N ILE A 66 6.02 -0.36 6.09
CA ILE A 66 6.23 -1.20 4.90
C ILE A 66 7.65 -1.77 4.94
N ILE A 67 7.77 -3.09 4.78
CA ILE A 67 9.07 -3.78 4.71
C ILE A 67 9.40 -4.29 3.31
N CYS A 68 8.38 -4.44 2.47
CA CYS A 68 8.55 -4.85 1.09
C CYS A 68 7.47 -4.22 0.22
N ILE A 69 7.85 -3.75 -0.97
CA ILE A 69 6.94 -3.44 -2.06
C ILE A 69 7.36 -4.29 -3.24
N SER A 70 6.48 -5.16 -3.71
CA SER A 70 6.71 -5.95 -4.91
C SER A 70 5.92 -5.41 -6.08
N VAL A 71 6.57 -5.32 -7.23
CA VAL A 71 5.93 -4.90 -8.47
C VAL A 71 6.20 -5.86 -9.61
N GLY A 72 5.19 -6.03 -10.46
CA GLY A 72 5.25 -6.77 -11.70
C GLY A 72 4.88 -5.91 -12.89
N PHE A 73 5.58 -6.07 -14.01
CA PHE A 73 5.19 -5.45 -15.27
C PHE A 73 5.45 -6.38 -16.45
N VAL A 74 4.57 -6.31 -17.44
CA VAL A 74 4.66 -7.12 -18.65
C VAL A 74 5.54 -6.40 -19.67
N GLN A 75 6.42 -7.14 -20.33
CA GLN A 75 7.21 -6.67 -21.46
C GLN A 75 7.02 -7.59 -22.65
N GLU A 76 6.85 -6.99 -23.83
CA GLU A 76 6.85 -7.70 -25.10
C GLU A 76 8.26 -7.63 -25.72
N ASN A 77 8.78 -8.78 -26.13
CA ASN A 77 10.05 -8.89 -26.85
C ASN A 77 9.88 -9.82 -28.07
N SER A 78 10.96 -10.03 -28.84
CA SER A 78 10.93 -10.86 -30.04
C SER A 78 10.55 -12.34 -29.79
N LEU A 79 10.62 -12.81 -28.54
CA LEU A 79 10.25 -14.17 -28.12
C LEU A 79 8.83 -14.23 -27.53
N GLY A 80 8.12 -13.10 -27.44
CA GLY A 80 6.77 -13.00 -26.89
C GLY A 80 6.67 -12.15 -25.62
N ARG A 81 5.60 -12.35 -24.85
CA ARG A 81 5.36 -11.62 -23.60
C ARG A 81 6.08 -12.29 -22.44
N THR A 82 6.74 -11.47 -21.63
CA THR A 82 7.45 -11.87 -20.42
C THR A 82 7.02 -10.98 -19.26
N MET A 83 7.02 -11.51 -18.04
CA MET A 83 6.76 -10.74 -16.83
C MET A 83 8.08 -10.46 -16.12
N ARG A 84 8.31 -9.20 -15.76
CA ARG A 84 9.43 -8.82 -14.89
C ARG A 84 8.90 -8.49 -13.51
N LEU A 85 9.57 -9.04 -12.50
CA LEU A 85 9.31 -8.77 -11.10
C LEU A 85 10.46 -7.94 -10.52
N LYS A 86 10.11 -7.02 -9.63
CA LYS A 86 11.07 -6.27 -8.83
C LYS A 86 10.48 -6.07 -7.45
N SER A 87 11.27 -6.36 -6.42
CA SER A 87 10.90 -6.08 -5.03
C SER A 87 11.84 -5.03 -4.45
N PHE A 88 11.27 -4.09 -3.71
CA PHE A 88 11.98 -3.11 -2.91
C PHE A 88 11.83 -3.53 -1.45
N ALA A 89 12.92 -3.94 -0.81
CA ALA A 89 12.94 -4.36 0.59
C ALA A 89 14.14 -3.74 1.28
N HIS A 90 13.93 -3.15 2.45
CA HIS A 90 14.97 -2.44 3.20
C HIS A 90 14.53 -2.23 4.66
N ASP A 91 15.48 -2.21 5.60
CA ASP A 91 15.20 -1.97 7.02
C ASP A 91 14.80 -0.51 7.30
N ASP A 92 15.40 0.42 6.56
CA ASP A 92 14.98 1.82 6.49
C ASP A 92 13.84 1.99 5.47
N GLU A 93 12.63 2.23 5.97
CA GLU A 93 11.40 2.40 5.18
C GLU A 93 11.51 3.60 4.22
N GLU A 94 12.18 4.68 4.63
CA GLU A 94 12.33 5.89 3.80
C GLU A 94 13.08 5.57 2.50
N THR A 95 14.18 4.82 2.59
CA THR A 95 14.95 4.33 1.43
C THR A 95 14.08 3.49 0.50
N LEU A 96 13.32 2.52 1.04
CA LEU A 96 12.42 1.67 0.27
C LEU A 96 11.37 2.51 -0.47
N LEU A 97 10.73 3.45 0.22
CA LEU A 97 9.69 4.31 -0.36
C LEU A 97 10.25 5.23 -1.45
N LYS A 98 11.45 5.78 -1.28
CA LYS A 98 12.14 6.60 -2.30
C LYS A 98 12.49 5.79 -3.55
N GLN A 99 12.93 4.54 -3.39
CA GLN A 99 13.21 3.66 -4.52
C GLN A 99 11.95 3.30 -5.30
N PHE A 100 10.85 2.99 -4.60
CA PHE A 100 9.55 2.75 -5.22
C PHE A 100 9.03 4.00 -5.93
N LYS A 101 9.04 5.17 -5.25
CA LYS A 101 8.67 6.47 -5.82
C LYS A 101 9.41 6.74 -7.13
N SER A 102 10.74 6.55 -7.14
CA SER A 102 11.58 6.76 -8.32
C SER A 102 11.16 5.89 -9.50
N LEU A 103 10.70 4.65 -9.26
CA LEU A 103 10.17 3.79 -10.31
C LEU A 103 8.88 4.35 -10.90
N ILE A 104 7.91 4.71 -10.05
CA ILE A 104 6.59 5.15 -10.50
C ILE A 104 6.57 6.56 -11.07
N GLU A 105 7.61 7.37 -10.82
CA GLU A 105 7.82 8.67 -11.48
C GLU A 105 8.54 8.54 -12.82
N ALA A 106 9.31 7.47 -13.05
CA ALA A 106 10.08 7.30 -14.28
C ALA A 106 9.20 7.11 -15.52
N ARG A 107 7.98 6.61 -15.36
CA ARG A 107 7.00 6.40 -16.44
C ARG A 107 5.59 6.56 -15.90
N ASP A 108 4.66 6.89 -16.80
CA ASP A 108 3.23 6.92 -16.51
C ASP A 108 2.67 5.49 -16.45
N TYR A 109 2.74 4.88 -15.26
CA TYR A 109 2.20 3.56 -14.96
C TYR A 109 0.75 3.65 -14.48
N LEU A 110 -0.05 2.69 -14.91
CA LEU A 110 -1.34 2.37 -14.29
C LEU A 110 -1.10 1.39 -13.15
N LEU A 111 -1.32 1.80 -11.91
CA LEU A 111 -1.17 0.89 -10.77
C LEU A 111 -2.33 -0.10 -10.75
N CYS A 112 -2.03 -1.35 -10.42
CA CYS A 112 -3.00 -2.42 -10.33
C CYS A 112 -2.67 -3.32 -9.14
N GLY A 113 -3.65 -3.61 -8.29
CA GLY A 113 -3.50 -4.60 -7.22
C GLY A 113 -4.82 -5.29 -6.93
N HIS A 114 -4.88 -6.03 -5.82
CA HIS A 114 -6.10 -6.68 -5.34
C HIS A 114 -6.57 -6.01 -4.06
N ASN A 115 -7.72 -5.32 -4.11
CA ASN A 115 -8.18 -4.43 -3.04
C ASN A 115 -7.19 -3.30 -2.68
N SER A 116 -6.26 -3.01 -3.59
CA SER A 116 -5.21 -2.00 -3.43
C SER A 116 -5.72 -0.59 -3.26
N LYS A 117 -6.92 -0.26 -3.78
CA LYS A 117 -7.53 1.06 -3.58
C LYS A 117 -7.98 1.29 -2.14
N GLU A 118 -8.32 0.23 -1.42
CA GLU A 118 -8.77 0.29 -0.02
C GLU A 118 -7.61 0.06 0.97
N PHE A 119 -6.55 -0.63 0.53
CA PHE A 119 -5.41 -0.99 1.38
C PHE A 119 -4.08 -0.42 0.88
N ASP A 120 -3.42 -1.06 -0.08
CA ASP A 120 -2.02 -0.81 -0.46
C ASP A 120 -1.73 0.65 -0.81
N ILE A 121 -2.52 1.25 -1.70
CA ILE A 121 -2.31 2.61 -2.19
C ILE A 121 -2.48 3.64 -1.06
N PRO A 122 -3.59 3.65 -0.30
CA PRO A 122 -3.72 4.49 0.88
C PRO A 122 -2.60 4.28 1.91
N TYR A 123 -2.18 3.03 2.12
CA TYR A 123 -1.12 2.69 3.07
C TYR A 123 0.20 3.33 2.65
N ILE A 124 0.63 3.11 1.39
CA ILE A 124 1.85 3.71 0.83
C ILE A 124 1.79 5.24 0.94
N CYS A 125 0.66 5.87 0.57
CA CYS A 125 0.52 7.32 0.66
C CYS A 125 0.72 7.83 2.10
N ARG A 126 0.08 7.19 3.08
CA ARG A 126 0.24 7.58 4.50
C ARG A 126 1.67 7.40 4.97
N ARG A 127 2.32 6.29 4.62
CA ARG A 127 3.72 6.04 5.00
C ARG A 127 4.70 6.99 4.34
N MET A 128 4.47 7.39 3.09
CA MET A 128 5.24 8.47 2.44
C MET A 128 5.13 9.77 3.23
N LEU A 129 3.91 10.18 3.63
CA LEU A 129 3.71 11.40 4.42
C LEU A 129 4.36 11.32 5.80
N VAL A 130 4.26 10.19 6.50
CA VAL A 130 4.93 9.95 7.79
C VAL A 130 6.45 10.11 7.67
N ASN A 131 7.04 9.63 6.57
CA ASN A 131 8.47 9.76 6.27
C ASN A 131 8.85 11.11 5.60
N GLY A 132 7.93 12.08 5.52
CA GLY A 132 8.20 13.38 4.90
C GLY A 132 8.44 13.34 3.38
N ILE A 133 8.04 12.26 2.71
CA ILE A 133 8.16 12.07 1.26
C ILE A 133 6.93 12.65 0.57
N SER A 134 7.13 13.55 -0.39
CA SER A 134 6.03 14.06 -1.21
C SER A 134 5.43 12.97 -2.11
N LEU A 135 4.11 12.98 -2.23
CA LEU A 135 3.39 12.03 -3.08
C LEU A 135 3.70 12.30 -4.57
N PRO A 136 4.04 11.27 -5.36
CA PRO A 136 4.15 11.41 -6.79
C PRO A 136 2.77 11.67 -7.43
N PRO A 137 2.69 12.27 -8.63
CA PRO A 137 1.41 12.63 -9.26
C PRO A 137 0.41 11.48 -9.44
N SER A 138 0.91 10.25 -9.57
CA SER A 138 0.11 9.02 -9.67
C SER A 138 -0.53 8.60 -8.33
N LEU A 139 0.03 9.02 -7.20
CA LEU A 139 -0.48 8.74 -5.85
C LEU A 139 -1.15 9.95 -5.20
N ASP A 140 -0.91 11.16 -5.72
CA ASP A 140 -1.61 12.37 -5.31
C ASP A 140 -3.03 12.41 -5.90
N ILE A 141 -3.93 11.68 -5.23
CA ILE A 141 -5.31 11.43 -5.66
C ILE A 141 -6.35 12.27 -4.90
N ALA A 142 -5.94 13.01 -3.87
CA ALA A 142 -6.86 13.81 -3.08
C ALA A 142 -7.56 14.87 -3.95
N GLY A 143 -8.88 14.93 -3.87
CA GLY A 143 -9.68 15.89 -4.64
C GLY A 143 -9.88 15.53 -6.12
N LYS A 144 -9.25 14.47 -6.64
CA LYS A 144 -9.55 13.93 -7.97
C LYS A 144 -10.87 13.19 -7.96
N LYS A 145 -11.62 13.31 -9.05
CA LYS A 145 -12.86 12.56 -9.26
C LYS A 145 -12.53 11.09 -9.56
N PRO A 146 -13.42 10.14 -9.25
CA PRO A 146 -13.12 8.71 -9.43
C PRO A 146 -12.65 8.32 -10.84
N TRP A 147 -13.16 8.98 -11.88
CA TRP A 147 -12.76 8.73 -13.27
C TRP A 147 -11.42 9.37 -13.68
N GLU A 148 -10.86 10.24 -12.84
CA GLU A 148 -9.51 10.80 -13.01
C GLU A 148 -8.44 9.88 -12.39
N ILE A 149 -8.86 8.89 -11.58
CA ILE A 149 -7.99 7.89 -10.96
C ILE A 149 -7.99 6.66 -11.86
N ASN A 150 -6.91 6.48 -12.63
CA ASN A 150 -6.82 5.39 -13.61
C ASN A 150 -6.35 4.05 -13.00
N HIS A 151 -6.18 3.97 -11.67
CA HIS A 151 -5.73 2.75 -11.01
C HIS A 151 -6.76 1.63 -11.15
N LEU A 152 -6.27 0.43 -11.44
CA LEU A 152 -7.06 -0.78 -11.57
C LEU A 152 -7.11 -1.51 -10.23
N ASP A 153 -8.25 -2.10 -9.92
CA ASP A 153 -8.38 -2.98 -8.77
C ASP A 153 -9.00 -4.29 -9.21
N THR A 154 -8.25 -5.38 -9.03
CA THR A 154 -8.70 -6.69 -9.46
C THR A 154 -9.85 -7.22 -8.62
N MET A 155 -10.05 -6.74 -7.37
CA MET A 155 -11.23 -7.07 -6.58
C MET A 155 -12.48 -6.45 -7.22
N ASP A 156 -12.42 -5.18 -7.64
CA ASP A 156 -13.52 -4.52 -8.38
C ASP A 156 -13.85 -5.27 -9.67
N LEU A 157 -12.82 -5.70 -10.41
CA LEU A 157 -12.98 -6.46 -11.65
C LEU A 157 -13.60 -7.85 -11.39
N TRP A 158 -13.31 -8.46 -10.23
CA TRP A 158 -13.76 -9.80 -9.87
C TRP A 158 -15.13 -9.82 -9.19
N LYS A 159 -15.59 -8.71 -8.60
CA LYS A 159 -16.90 -8.62 -7.96
C LYS A 159 -18.05 -8.82 -8.94
N PHE A 160 -17.87 -8.57 -10.24
CA PHE A 160 -18.92 -8.69 -11.27
C PHE A 160 -20.25 -7.98 -10.93
N GLY A 161 -20.20 -6.95 -10.08
CA GLY A 161 -21.38 -6.20 -9.60
C GLY A 161 -21.89 -6.59 -8.20
N ASP A 162 -21.22 -7.53 -7.52
CA ASP A 162 -21.47 -7.90 -6.13
C ASP A 162 -20.86 -6.86 -5.16
N TYR A 163 -21.55 -6.59 -4.05
CA TYR A 163 -21.18 -5.57 -3.06
C TYR A 163 -21.06 -6.13 -1.65
#